data_AF-A0A972Q323-F1
#
_entry.id   AF-A0A972Q323-F1
#
_cell.length_a   1.000
_cell.length_b   1.000
_cell.length_c   1.000
_cell.angle_alpha   90.00
_cell.angle_beta   90.00
_cell.angle_gamma   90.00
#
_symmetry.space_group_name_H-M   'P 1'
#
loop_
_entity.id
_entity.type
_entity.pdbx_description
1 polymer ?
#
loop_
_entity_poly.entity_id
_entity_poly.type
_entity_poly.pdbx_seq_one_letter_code
_entity_poly.pdbx_strand_id
1 'polypeptide(L)'
;MIISNTSNSKKWQPPANFRQLPSKIDGITIFAEVEKSEEEQKLESFKCPKCGATTKFNVSTSGIACEHCGYTVPVAAEKVGREAAENEFTLEALKRGEQGWGEDRRVLHCNSCGAEIALDQKAITSTCPFCASNQVNVLAPESNIILRPRFLIPFKVSPESNQERIRQWLGKGWFHPDELAASAILDRLAGIYMPFWTFDANITANWKAEVGYEHTESYYDHSSKTWRTRTRIHWRWESGQIYLPVDDLITPGNSHISQHILNQILPFHLSELVTYAAGYLAGWQAQAYDIQLPDAWETGKAIIRERAKEACYADIPSSHIRNFSMQADFADESWRYVLLPIYLAAYKFDNRVFQVMVNGQTGTIAGQKPVAWWKVWLAIGALLSPGILLGLIGLPLLLAGGIGVLPLFAGFILLVIGGIIAFNLYRKARESEAD
;
A
#
# COMPACT_ATOMS: atom_id res chain seq x y z
N MET A 1 36.89 -9.36 -13.89
CA MET A 1 38.37 -9.33 -13.98
C MET A 1 38.83 -10.60 -14.69
N ILE A 2 39.58 -10.48 -15.78
CA ILE A 2 40.08 -11.63 -16.55
C ILE A 2 41.62 -11.60 -16.54
N ILE A 3 42.26 -12.73 -16.22
CA ILE A 3 43.71 -12.89 -16.13
C ILE A 3 44.15 -13.79 -17.28
N SER A 4 45.04 -13.30 -18.15
CA SER A 4 45.61 -14.10 -19.23
C SER A 4 47.13 -14.28 -19.04
N ASN A 5 47.60 -15.51 -19.23
CA ASN A 5 49.02 -15.87 -19.16
C ASN A 5 49.60 -15.90 -20.58
N THR A 6 50.61 -15.08 -20.83
CA THR A 6 51.18 -14.85 -22.17
C THR A 6 52.10 -15.97 -22.67
N SER A 7 52.33 -17.03 -21.89
CA SER A 7 53.28 -18.09 -22.27
C SER A 7 52.74 -19.15 -23.23
N ASN A 8 51.42 -19.31 -23.42
CA ASN A 8 50.88 -20.20 -24.45
C ASN A 8 49.37 -19.98 -24.66
N SER A 9 48.93 -19.17 -25.63
CA SER A 9 47.52 -19.21 -26.06
C SER A 9 47.28 -18.53 -27.41
N LYS A 10 46.43 -19.17 -28.23
CA LYS A 10 45.73 -18.57 -29.37
C LYS A 10 45.30 -17.14 -29.01
N LYS A 11 45.56 -16.17 -29.91
CA LYS A 11 45.20 -14.74 -29.79
C LYS A 11 43.80 -14.55 -29.22
N TRP A 12 43.68 -14.50 -27.90
CA TRP A 12 42.47 -14.16 -27.20
C TRP A 12 42.38 -12.63 -27.20
N GLN A 13 41.23 -12.10 -27.64
CA GLN A 13 40.95 -10.67 -27.62
C GLN A 13 39.94 -10.39 -26.52
N PRO A 14 40.15 -9.35 -25.68
CA PRO A 14 39.18 -8.98 -24.67
C PRO A 14 37.87 -8.49 -25.31
N PRO A 15 36.72 -8.67 -24.64
CA PRO A 15 35.46 -8.04 -25.03
C PRO A 15 35.59 -6.51 -25.14
N ALA A 16 34.77 -5.89 -26.00
CA ALA A 16 34.88 -4.46 -26.33
C ALA A 16 34.78 -3.49 -25.14
N ASN A 17 34.16 -3.92 -24.03
CA ASN A 17 33.98 -3.16 -22.79
C ASN A 17 35.11 -3.34 -21.76
N PHE A 18 36.23 -3.97 -22.11
CA PHE A 18 37.35 -4.22 -21.18
C PHE A 18 38.60 -3.44 -21.58
N ARG A 19 39.22 -2.76 -20.60
CA ARG A 19 40.50 -2.06 -20.76
C ARG A 19 41.62 -2.80 -20.03
N GLN A 20 42.80 -2.80 -20.64
CA GLN A 20 44.02 -3.33 -20.03
C GLN A 20 44.50 -2.42 -18.88
N LEU A 21 44.75 -3.02 -17.72
CA LEU A 21 45.33 -2.37 -16.55
C LEU A 21 46.81 -2.76 -16.39
N PRO A 22 47.65 -1.88 -15.82
CA PRO A 22 49.04 -2.19 -15.53
C PRO A 22 49.14 -3.32 -14.50
N SER A 23 49.89 -4.37 -14.82
CA SER A 23 50.23 -5.47 -13.91
C SER A 23 51.60 -5.22 -13.28
N LYS A 24 51.75 -5.53 -11.99
CA LYS A 24 53.05 -5.55 -11.29
C LYS A 24 53.82 -6.87 -11.46
N ILE A 25 53.22 -7.84 -12.13
CA ILE A 25 53.80 -9.17 -12.35
C ILE A 25 54.09 -9.32 -13.85
N ASP A 26 55.36 -9.58 -14.17
CA ASP A 26 55.81 -9.80 -15.54
C ASP A 26 55.09 -10.98 -16.18
N GLY A 27 54.62 -10.79 -17.42
CA GLY A 27 53.91 -11.82 -18.20
C GLY A 27 52.41 -11.93 -17.93
N ILE A 28 51.86 -11.19 -16.96
CA ILE A 28 50.42 -11.15 -16.68
C ILE A 28 49.79 -9.87 -17.23
N THR A 29 48.73 -10.02 -18.03
CA THR A 29 47.91 -8.90 -18.48
C THR A 29 46.54 -8.95 -17.81
N ILE A 30 46.17 -7.86 -17.13
CA ILE A 30 44.90 -7.72 -16.42
C ILE A 30 43.94 -6.92 -17.30
N PHE A 31 42.74 -7.45 -17.51
CA PHE A 31 41.63 -6.73 -18.13
C PHE A 31 40.54 -6.48 -17.08
N ALA A 32 40.20 -5.21 -16.89
CA ALA A 32 39.06 -4.79 -16.11
C ALA A 32 37.97 -4.26 -17.04
N GLU A 33 36.73 -4.49 -16.66
CA GLU A 33 35.61 -3.85 -17.32
C GLU A 33 35.77 -2.35 -17.12
N VAL A 34 35.66 -1.59 -18.21
CA VAL A 34 35.53 -0.14 -18.08
C VAL A 34 34.19 0.03 -17.38
N GLU A 35 34.22 0.33 -16.07
CA GLU A 35 33.06 0.88 -15.39
C GLU A 35 32.56 1.97 -16.32
N LYS A 36 31.34 1.77 -16.83
CA LYS A 36 30.67 2.72 -17.73
C LYS A 36 30.93 4.06 -17.09
N SER A 37 31.79 4.87 -17.71
CA SER A 37 32.19 6.14 -17.12
C SER A 37 30.91 6.80 -16.70
N GLU A 38 30.87 7.33 -15.48
CA GLU A 38 29.88 8.31 -15.06
C GLU A 38 29.80 9.34 -16.19
N GLU A 39 28.96 9.09 -17.19
CA GLU A 39 28.41 10.13 -18.04
C GLU A 39 27.75 11.00 -17.00
N GLU A 40 28.43 12.12 -16.70
CA GLU A 40 28.04 13.11 -15.73
C GLU A 40 26.53 13.17 -15.76
N GLN A 41 25.88 12.54 -14.77
CA GLN A 41 24.44 12.61 -14.66
C GLN A 41 24.22 14.09 -14.44
N LYS A 42 23.76 14.77 -15.49
CA LYS A 42 23.65 16.21 -15.48
C LYS A 42 22.58 16.54 -14.45
N LEU A 43 23.01 16.79 -13.22
CA LEU A 43 22.15 17.08 -12.09
C LEU A 43 21.23 18.23 -12.50
N GLU A 44 19.93 17.95 -12.53
CA GLU A 44 18.97 18.99 -12.88
C GLU A 44 18.98 20.06 -11.78
N SER A 45 19.26 21.30 -12.16
CA SER A 45 19.14 22.44 -11.25
C SER A 45 17.74 23.03 -11.40
N PHE A 46 16.92 22.98 -10.35
CA PHE A 46 15.59 23.60 -10.32
C PHE A 46 15.63 25.11 -10.09
N LYS A 47 16.51 25.79 -10.82
CA LYS A 47 16.63 27.25 -10.86
C LYS A 47 15.97 27.78 -12.11
N CYS A 48 15.12 28.79 -11.91
CA CYS A 48 14.45 29.47 -13.00
C CYS A 48 15.50 30.12 -13.92
N PRO A 49 15.54 29.77 -15.22
CA PRO A 49 16.52 30.34 -16.14
C PRO A 49 16.29 31.84 -16.38
N LYS A 50 15.09 32.36 -16.06
CA LYS A 50 14.72 33.76 -16.27
C LYS A 50 15.08 34.67 -15.11
N CYS A 51 14.98 34.21 -13.86
CA CYS A 51 15.15 35.06 -12.67
C CYS A 51 15.98 34.45 -11.54
N GLY A 52 16.43 33.20 -11.65
CA GLY A 52 17.24 32.53 -10.62
C GLY A 52 16.48 32.09 -9.36
N ALA A 53 15.17 32.35 -9.27
CA ALA A 53 14.33 31.81 -8.20
C ALA A 53 14.21 30.28 -8.27
N THR A 54 13.84 29.63 -7.17
CA THR A 54 13.56 28.19 -7.16
C THR A 54 12.25 27.90 -7.89
N THR A 55 12.24 26.86 -8.71
CA THR A 55 11.04 26.37 -9.39
C THR A 55 10.42 25.18 -8.66
N LYS A 56 9.12 24.97 -8.83
CA LYS A 56 8.39 23.81 -8.29
C LYS A 56 7.55 23.17 -9.39
N PHE A 57 7.23 21.89 -9.24
CA PHE A 57 6.23 21.25 -10.06
C PHE A 57 4.85 21.85 -9.78
N ASN A 58 4.16 22.25 -10.83
CA ASN A 58 2.81 22.80 -10.81
C ASN A 58 1.84 21.78 -11.38
N VAL A 59 0.93 21.33 -10.52
CA VAL A 59 -0.09 20.32 -10.83
C VAL A 59 -1.00 20.76 -11.98
N SER A 60 -1.42 22.03 -12.00
CA SER A 60 -2.34 22.58 -12.99
C SER A 60 -1.74 22.63 -14.39
N THR A 61 -0.46 22.96 -14.52
CA THR A 61 0.23 22.98 -15.82
C THR A 61 0.92 21.65 -16.15
N SER A 62 0.93 20.68 -15.23
CA SER A 62 1.70 19.43 -15.34
C SER A 62 3.16 19.68 -15.76
N GLY A 63 3.77 20.71 -15.16
CA GLY A 63 5.07 21.24 -15.57
C GLY A 63 5.80 21.92 -14.42
N ILE A 64 7.03 22.34 -14.67
CA ILE A 64 7.81 23.12 -13.70
C ILE A 64 7.41 24.60 -13.85
N ALA A 65 7.10 25.25 -12.74
CA ALA A 65 6.72 26.66 -12.69
C ALA A 65 7.58 27.47 -11.70
N CYS A 66 7.82 28.73 -12.03
CA CYS A 66 8.44 29.72 -11.15
C CYS A 66 7.38 30.65 -10.57
N GLU A 67 7.11 30.55 -9.27
CA GLU A 67 6.16 31.42 -8.56
C GLU A 67 6.58 32.90 -8.57
N HIS A 68 7.87 33.20 -8.74
CA HIS A 68 8.39 34.57 -8.71
C HIS A 68 8.15 35.36 -10.02
N CYS A 69 8.33 34.75 -11.20
CA CYS A 69 8.27 35.47 -12.49
C CYS A 69 7.31 34.84 -13.51
N GLY A 70 6.58 33.79 -13.14
CA GLY A 70 5.61 33.11 -14.00
C GLY A 70 6.21 32.23 -15.12
N TYR A 71 7.52 31.95 -15.09
CA TYR A 71 8.13 31.01 -16.05
C TYR A 71 7.52 29.62 -15.89
N THR A 72 7.18 28.96 -16.99
CA THR A 72 6.66 27.58 -17.01
C THR A 72 7.33 26.78 -18.11
N VAL A 73 7.60 25.51 -17.85
CA VAL A 73 8.16 24.55 -18.82
C VAL A 73 7.55 23.17 -18.55
N PRO A 74 7.15 22.40 -19.58
CA PRO A 74 6.69 21.04 -19.38
C PRO A 74 7.82 20.17 -18.84
N VAL A 75 7.48 19.14 -18.04
CA VAL A 75 8.44 18.10 -17.68
C VAL A 75 8.68 17.23 -18.91
N ALA A 76 9.95 16.98 -19.24
CA ALA A 76 10.34 16.08 -20.31
C ALA A 76 10.12 14.63 -19.88
N ALA A 77 8.89 14.14 -20.02
CA ALA A 77 8.51 12.77 -19.71
C ALA A 77 7.49 12.23 -20.71
N GLU A 78 7.57 10.94 -20.97
CA GLU A 78 6.69 10.23 -21.90
C GLU A 78 5.62 9.47 -21.12
N LYS A 79 4.37 9.55 -21.58
CA LYS A 79 3.29 8.74 -21.03
C LYS A 79 3.39 7.32 -21.59
N VAL A 80 3.64 6.37 -20.70
CA VAL A 80 3.81 4.94 -21.03
C VAL A 80 2.61 4.10 -20.58
N GLY A 81 1.90 4.52 -19.54
CA GLY A 81 0.77 3.78 -19.00
C GLY A 81 1.15 2.33 -18.64
N ARG A 82 0.26 1.38 -19.00
CA ARG A 82 0.48 -0.05 -18.74
C ARG A 82 1.53 -0.70 -19.63
N GLU A 83 1.94 -0.04 -20.71
CA GLU A 83 3.02 -0.52 -21.58
C GLU A 83 4.41 -0.16 -21.02
N ALA A 84 4.46 0.36 -19.78
CA ALA A 84 5.70 0.63 -19.07
C ALA A 84 6.56 -0.63 -18.99
N ALA A 85 7.80 -0.55 -19.47
CA ALA A 85 8.70 -1.68 -19.52
C ALA A 85 8.90 -2.34 -18.15
N GLU A 86 8.71 -3.64 -18.10
CA GLU A 86 8.93 -4.47 -16.91
C GLU A 86 10.37 -4.98 -16.83
N ASN A 87 10.77 -5.35 -15.61
CA ASN A 87 12.03 -6.01 -15.36
C ASN A 87 11.78 -7.47 -14.98
N GLU A 88 12.62 -8.36 -15.48
CA GLU A 88 12.68 -9.74 -15.01
C GLU A 88 13.38 -9.83 -13.64
N PHE A 89 13.17 -10.94 -12.92
CA PHE A 89 13.88 -11.24 -11.68
C PHE A 89 15.32 -11.75 -11.92
N THR A 90 16.14 -10.91 -12.55
CA THR A 90 17.55 -11.21 -12.86
C THR A 90 18.50 -10.22 -12.17
N LEU A 91 19.71 -10.69 -11.83
CA LEU A 91 20.74 -9.82 -11.24
C LEU A 91 21.14 -8.69 -12.21
N GLU A 92 21.10 -8.97 -13.51
CA GLU A 92 21.35 -8.00 -14.57
C GLU A 92 20.28 -6.91 -14.61
N ALA A 93 19.02 -7.23 -14.35
CA ALA A 93 17.96 -6.22 -14.26
C ALA A 93 18.17 -5.28 -13.06
N LEU A 94 18.59 -5.81 -11.91
CA LEU A 94 18.92 -5.00 -10.74
C LEU A 94 20.15 -4.11 -10.96
N LYS A 95 21.19 -4.63 -11.63
CA LYS A 95 22.44 -3.88 -11.89
C LYS A 95 22.33 -2.82 -12.98
N ARG A 96 21.41 -2.99 -13.95
CA ARG A 96 21.19 -2.01 -15.03
C ARG A 96 20.48 -0.74 -14.57
N GLY A 97 19.90 -0.75 -13.37
CA GLY A 97 19.18 0.38 -12.83
C GLY A 97 20.09 1.59 -12.60
N GLU A 98 19.66 2.75 -13.09
CA GLU A 98 20.26 4.02 -12.71
C GLU A 98 20.18 4.20 -11.20
N GLN A 99 21.15 4.88 -10.60
CA GLN A 99 21.20 5.13 -9.15
C GLN A 99 20.85 6.59 -8.83
N GLY A 100 20.33 6.83 -7.63
CA GLY A 100 20.03 8.16 -7.11
C GLY A 100 18.84 8.85 -7.78
N TRP A 101 18.63 10.13 -7.49
CA TRP A 101 17.42 10.87 -7.86
C TRP A 101 17.51 11.65 -9.20
N GLY A 102 18.66 11.69 -9.85
CA GLY A 102 18.88 12.54 -11.04
C GLY A 102 18.99 14.04 -10.70
N GLU A 103 18.90 14.37 -9.43
CA GLU A 103 19.19 15.66 -8.83
C GLU A 103 19.81 15.46 -7.45
N ASP A 104 20.47 16.50 -6.97
CA ASP A 104 21.12 16.48 -5.66
C ASP A 104 20.08 16.60 -4.55
N ARG A 105 19.97 15.56 -3.72
CA ARG A 105 19.06 15.51 -2.58
C ARG A 105 19.76 15.18 -1.28
N ARG A 106 19.28 15.80 -0.21
CA ARG A 106 19.61 15.42 1.17
C ARG A 106 18.58 14.41 1.67
N VAL A 107 19.03 13.37 2.36
CA VAL A 107 18.13 12.43 3.02
C VAL A 107 17.98 12.84 4.49
N LEU A 108 16.74 12.91 4.95
CA LEU A 108 16.39 13.06 6.34
C LEU A 108 15.94 11.74 6.93
N HIS A 109 16.54 11.35 8.04
CA HIS A 109 16.09 10.24 8.88
C HIS A 109 15.34 10.77 10.09
N CYS A 110 14.15 10.21 10.37
CA CYS A 110 13.37 10.55 11.56
C CYS A 110 13.62 9.54 12.68
N ASN A 111 14.22 9.97 13.79
CA ASN A 111 14.50 9.09 14.94
C ASN A 111 13.23 8.59 15.67
N SER A 112 12.08 9.23 15.42
CA SER A 112 10.82 8.89 16.11
C SER A 112 10.02 7.81 15.39
N CYS A 113 10.12 7.71 14.07
CA CYS A 113 9.34 6.74 13.29
C CYS A 113 10.18 5.90 12.32
N GLY A 114 11.47 6.20 12.17
CA GLY A 114 12.39 5.51 11.27
C GLY A 114 12.37 5.98 9.82
N ALA A 115 11.37 6.77 9.42
CA ALA A 115 11.19 7.16 8.02
C ALA A 115 12.39 7.97 7.46
N GLU A 116 12.78 7.61 6.23
CA GLU A 116 13.81 8.29 5.45
C GLU A 116 13.20 9.03 4.26
N ILE A 117 13.57 10.30 4.08
CA ILE A 117 12.96 11.20 3.10
C ILE A 117 14.03 11.98 2.36
N ALA A 118 14.04 11.84 1.05
CA ALA A 118 14.84 12.66 0.16
C ALA A 118 14.15 14.00 -0.09
N LEU A 119 14.90 15.08 0.14
CA LEU A 119 14.46 16.47 0.01
C LEU A 119 15.43 17.25 -0.86
N ASP A 120 14.94 18.34 -1.45
CA ASP A 120 15.78 19.40 -2.03
C ASP A 120 16.83 19.85 -0.99
N GLN A 121 18.08 20.04 -1.41
CA GLN A 121 19.18 20.51 -0.55
C GLN A 121 18.81 21.77 0.27
N LYS A 122 18.03 22.67 -0.31
CA LYS A 122 17.61 23.94 0.29
C LYS A 122 16.34 23.82 1.11
N ALA A 123 15.67 22.66 1.10
CA ALA A 123 14.51 22.44 1.94
C ALA A 123 14.92 22.51 3.41
N ILE A 124 14.32 23.46 4.12
CA ILE A 124 14.41 23.56 5.57
C ILE A 124 13.12 22.94 6.10
N THR A 125 13.12 21.63 6.35
CA THR A 125 12.10 21.01 7.19
C THR A 125 12.70 20.64 8.54
N SER A 126 12.02 21.06 9.60
CA SER A 126 12.33 20.70 10.99
C SER A 126 11.39 19.63 11.54
N THR A 127 10.45 19.13 10.73
CA THR A 127 9.38 18.24 11.20
C THR A 127 9.14 17.11 10.19
N CYS A 128 9.09 15.88 10.70
CA CYS A 128 8.77 14.69 9.93
C CYS A 128 7.29 14.70 9.47
N PRO A 129 6.98 14.53 8.18
CA PRO A 129 5.60 14.51 7.68
C PRO A 129 4.82 13.27 8.13
N PHE A 130 5.50 12.18 8.51
CA PHE A 130 4.85 10.94 8.96
C PHE A 130 4.33 11.05 10.38
N CYS A 131 5.16 11.44 11.34
CA CYS A 131 4.79 11.41 12.77
C CYS A 131 4.72 12.78 13.45
N ALA A 132 4.89 13.88 12.70
CA ALA A 132 5.01 15.24 13.23
C ALA A 132 6.14 15.44 14.27
N SER A 133 7.12 14.53 14.34
CA SER A 133 8.27 14.66 15.22
C SER A 133 9.30 15.64 14.68
N ASN A 134 9.92 16.42 15.56
CA ASN A 134 11.04 17.29 15.23
C ASN A 134 12.41 16.60 15.39
N GLN A 135 12.42 15.31 15.73
CA GLN A 135 13.65 14.52 15.84
C GLN A 135 14.07 14.01 14.46
N VAL A 136 14.57 14.91 13.62
CA VAL A 136 15.04 14.63 12.27
C VAL A 136 16.54 14.92 12.14
N ASN A 137 17.27 13.98 11.55
CA ASN A 137 18.70 14.05 11.32
C ASN A 137 18.99 14.00 9.82
N VAL A 138 20.00 14.73 9.36
CA VAL A 138 20.47 14.66 7.97
C VAL A 138 21.46 13.49 7.85
N LEU A 139 21.20 12.56 6.94
CA LEU A 139 22.12 11.46 6.63
C LEU A 139 23.24 11.94 5.68
N ALA A 140 24.38 11.25 5.73
CA ALA A 140 25.52 11.53 4.87
C ALA A 140 25.21 11.19 3.39
N PRO A 141 25.78 11.92 2.41
CA PRO A 141 25.48 11.72 0.98
C PRO A 141 25.72 10.30 0.45
N GLU A 142 26.61 9.53 1.07
CA GLU A 142 26.93 8.14 0.68
C GLU A 142 25.74 7.17 0.85
N SER A 143 24.68 7.57 1.58
CA SER A 143 23.43 6.80 1.70
C SER A 143 22.48 6.96 0.49
N ASN A 144 22.85 7.70 -0.56
CA ASN A 144 22.02 7.94 -1.75
C ASN A 144 22.15 6.87 -2.85
N ILE A 145 22.85 5.75 -2.62
CA ILE A 145 22.91 4.62 -3.57
C ILE A 145 21.58 3.85 -3.49
N ILE A 146 20.56 4.42 -4.11
CA ILE A 146 19.23 3.82 -4.27
C ILE A 146 18.97 3.56 -5.76
N LEU A 147 18.26 2.47 -6.06
CA LEU A 147 17.74 2.27 -7.41
C LEU A 147 16.82 3.44 -7.77
N ARG A 148 17.08 4.10 -8.90
CA ARG A 148 16.21 5.14 -9.45
C ARG A 148 14.94 4.49 -10.00
N PRO A 149 13.75 5.00 -9.67
CA PRO A 149 12.52 4.56 -10.30
C PRO A 149 12.52 4.91 -11.78
N ARG A 150 11.98 4.02 -12.62
CA ARG A 150 11.85 4.27 -14.07
C ARG A 150 10.56 4.98 -14.42
N PHE A 151 9.56 4.90 -13.55
CA PHE A 151 8.23 5.44 -13.79
C PHE A 151 7.63 6.06 -12.52
N LEU A 152 6.69 6.98 -12.71
CA LEU A 152 5.89 7.55 -11.64
C LEU A 152 4.51 7.94 -12.14
N ILE A 153 3.60 8.22 -11.21
CA ILE A 153 2.33 8.90 -11.53
C ILE A 153 2.44 10.37 -11.10
N PRO A 154 2.22 11.35 -12.00
CA PRO A 154 2.25 12.77 -11.61
C PRO A 154 1.15 13.12 -10.61
N PHE A 155 1.42 14.06 -9.70
CA PHE A 155 0.35 14.69 -8.90
C PHE A 155 -0.68 15.34 -9.83
N LYS A 156 -1.97 15.07 -9.59
CA LYS A 156 -3.11 15.64 -10.33
C LYS A 156 -4.03 16.50 -9.48
N VAL A 157 -4.05 16.26 -8.17
CA VAL A 157 -4.82 17.06 -7.22
C VAL A 157 -3.88 18.04 -6.54
N SER A 158 -4.25 19.32 -6.46
CA SER A 158 -3.40 20.33 -5.82
C SER A 158 -3.50 20.26 -4.28
N PRO A 159 -2.46 20.68 -3.54
CA PRO A 159 -2.49 20.74 -2.07
C PRO A 159 -3.65 21.59 -1.53
N GLU A 160 -3.91 22.73 -2.17
CA GLU A 160 -4.93 23.69 -1.75
C GLU A 160 -6.33 23.08 -1.88
N SER A 161 -6.59 22.33 -2.95
CA SER A 161 -7.86 21.59 -3.10
C SER A 161 -8.03 20.52 -2.02
N ASN A 162 -6.93 19.89 -1.58
CA ASN A 162 -6.98 18.84 -0.58
C ASN A 162 -7.21 19.36 0.84
N GLN A 163 -6.72 20.54 1.20
CA GLN A 163 -6.93 21.08 2.55
C GLN A 163 -8.41 21.18 2.92
N GLU A 164 -9.23 21.73 2.01
CA GLU A 164 -10.68 21.85 2.25
C GLU A 164 -11.38 20.47 2.26
N ARG A 165 -10.98 19.56 1.36
CA ARG A 165 -11.53 18.20 1.34
C ARG A 165 -11.20 17.42 2.61
N ILE A 166 -9.98 17.57 3.14
CA ILE A 166 -9.57 16.96 4.42
C ILE A 166 -10.40 17.56 5.56
N ARG A 167 -10.57 18.89 5.59
CA ARG A 167 -11.39 19.57 6.61
C ARG A 167 -12.82 19.01 6.63
N GLN A 168 -13.44 18.89 5.46
CA GLN A 168 -14.77 18.31 5.31
C GLN A 168 -14.79 16.83 5.69
N TRP A 169 -13.77 16.06 5.32
CA TRP A 169 -13.64 14.65 5.69
C TRP A 169 -13.53 14.50 7.21
N LEU A 170 -12.72 15.32 7.89
CA LEU A 170 -12.56 15.33 9.34
C LEU A 170 -13.89 15.64 10.06
N GLY A 171 -14.72 16.51 9.50
CA GLY A 171 -16.05 16.83 10.04
C GLY A 171 -17.12 15.75 9.84
N LYS A 172 -16.82 14.67 9.10
CA LYS A 172 -17.76 13.56 8.89
C LYS A 172 -17.60 12.47 9.95
N GLY A 173 -18.74 11.97 10.45
CA GLY A 173 -18.87 10.80 11.31
C GLY A 173 -19.38 11.16 12.71
N TRP A 174 -20.47 10.53 13.13
CA TRP A 174 -21.24 10.93 14.31
C TRP A 174 -20.51 10.68 15.64
N PHE A 175 -19.58 9.72 15.67
CA PHE A 175 -18.82 9.33 16.87
C PHE A 175 -17.46 10.04 16.98
N HIS A 176 -17.23 11.10 16.22
CA HIS A 176 -16.05 11.96 16.34
C HIS A 176 -16.37 13.25 17.13
N PRO A 177 -15.33 13.92 17.69
CA PRO A 177 -15.48 15.25 18.29
C PRO A 177 -15.97 16.27 17.25
N ASP A 178 -16.96 17.09 17.63
CA ASP A 178 -17.57 18.06 16.70
C ASP A 178 -16.59 19.19 16.32
N GLU A 179 -15.64 19.49 17.20
CA GLU A 179 -14.59 20.47 16.99
C GLU A 179 -13.40 19.96 16.14
N LEU A 180 -13.39 18.68 15.74
CA LEU A 180 -12.26 18.07 15.03
C LEU A 180 -11.92 18.81 13.73
N ALA A 181 -12.92 19.14 12.93
CA ALA A 181 -12.71 19.87 11.67
C ALA A 181 -12.19 21.31 11.87
N ALA A 182 -12.49 21.92 13.02
CA ALA A 182 -12.07 23.28 13.34
C ALA A 182 -10.69 23.34 14.01
N SER A 183 -10.37 22.34 14.83
CA SER A 183 -9.15 22.24 15.65
C SER A 183 -8.00 21.51 14.98
N ALA A 184 -8.26 20.70 13.95
CA ALA A 184 -7.21 20.07 13.16
C ALA A 184 -6.46 21.14 12.38
N ILE A 185 -5.40 21.67 13.00
CA ILE A 185 -4.43 22.50 12.34
C ILE A 185 -3.67 21.59 11.37
N LEU A 186 -4.11 21.60 10.10
CA LEU A 186 -3.41 20.94 9.00
C LEU A 186 -2.23 21.81 8.56
N ASP A 187 -1.32 22.12 9.48
CA ASP A 187 -0.26 23.12 9.26
C ASP A 187 0.63 22.78 8.07
N ARG A 188 0.76 21.51 7.70
CA ARG A 188 1.67 21.05 6.63
C ARG A 188 1.15 19.78 5.94
N LEU A 189 0.33 19.95 4.90
CA LEU A 189 0.05 18.88 3.94
C LEU A 189 1.30 18.70 3.06
N ALA A 190 2.07 17.64 3.29
CA ALA A 190 3.28 17.34 2.54
C ALA A 190 2.95 16.46 1.34
N GLY A 191 3.30 16.90 0.12
CA GLY A 191 3.30 16.02 -1.04
C GLY A 191 4.58 15.20 -1.07
N ILE A 192 4.40 13.87 -1.09
CA ILE A 192 5.47 12.89 -1.10
C ILE A 192 5.26 11.89 -2.24
N TYR A 193 6.33 11.64 -2.99
CA TYR A 193 6.44 10.51 -3.88
C TYR A 193 6.89 9.29 -3.09
N MET A 194 6.02 8.28 -3.01
CA MET A 194 6.23 7.09 -2.19
C MET A 194 6.61 5.89 -3.07
N PRO A 195 7.52 5.01 -2.60
CA PRO A 195 7.97 3.86 -3.35
C PRO A 195 6.93 2.74 -3.36
N PHE A 196 6.68 2.18 -4.54
CA PHE A 196 5.87 0.99 -4.74
C PHE A 196 6.53 0.04 -5.72
N TRP A 197 6.28 -1.25 -5.49
CA TRP A 197 6.57 -2.33 -6.41
C TRP A 197 5.27 -2.72 -7.11
N THR A 198 5.32 -2.90 -8.42
CA THR A 198 4.24 -3.57 -9.15
C THR A 198 4.73 -4.93 -9.61
N PHE A 199 3.87 -5.94 -9.56
CA PHE A 199 4.20 -7.29 -9.98
C PHE A 199 3.18 -7.81 -10.98
N ASP A 200 3.70 -8.45 -12.02
CA ASP A 200 2.92 -9.20 -13.00
C ASP A 200 3.32 -10.67 -12.90
N ALA A 201 2.34 -11.57 -13.01
CA ALA A 201 2.58 -13.01 -12.99
C ALA A 201 1.38 -13.78 -13.56
N ASN A 202 1.66 -14.89 -14.23
CA ASN A 202 0.65 -15.85 -14.66
C ASN A 202 0.57 -16.99 -13.64
N ILE A 203 -0.61 -17.20 -13.05
CA ILE A 203 -0.81 -18.20 -12.00
C ILE A 203 -1.65 -19.35 -12.53
N THR A 204 -1.12 -20.55 -12.36
CA THR A 204 -1.87 -21.79 -12.58
C THR A 204 -2.11 -22.43 -11.22
N ALA A 205 -3.36 -22.49 -10.78
CA ALA A 205 -3.69 -23.10 -9.50
C ALA A 205 -4.51 -24.38 -9.69
N ASN A 206 -3.99 -25.49 -9.17
CA ASN A 206 -4.63 -26.79 -9.16
C ASN A 206 -5.21 -27.01 -7.76
N TRP A 207 -6.52 -27.25 -7.67
CA TRP A 207 -7.19 -27.54 -6.41
C TRP A 207 -7.72 -28.96 -6.37
N LYS A 208 -7.80 -29.51 -5.15
CA LYS A 208 -8.44 -30.80 -4.86
C LYS A 208 -9.17 -30.70 -3.53
N ALA A 209 -10.43 -31.14 -3.50
CA ALA A 209 -11.27 -31.10 -2.31
C ALA A 209 -12.30 -32.23 -2.31
N GLU A 210 -12.85 -32.55 -1.14
CA GLU A 210 -14.10 -33.30 -1.06
C GLU A 210 -15.27 -32.31 -1.16
N VAL A 211 -16.08 -32.47 -2.19
CA VAL A 211 -17.24 -31.63 -2.49
C VAL A 211 -18.51 -32.39 -2.10
N GLY A 212 -19.33 -31.76 -1.27
CA GLY A 212 -20.55 -32.31 -0.73
C GLY A 212 -21.76 -31.94 -1.57
N TYR A 213 -22.59 -32.93 -1.91
CA TYR A 213 -23.86 -32.72 -2.60
C TYR A 213 -25.01 -33.11 -1.69
N GLU A 214 -25.97 -32.21 -1.54
CA GLU A 214 -27.18 -32.49 -0.79
C GLU A 214 -28.05 -33.48 -1.55
N HIS A 215 -28.36 -34.59 -0.88
CA HIS A 215 -29.27 -35.60 -1.39
C HIS A 215 -30.36 -35.84 -0.35
N THR A 216 -31.61 -35.71 -0.78
CA THR A 216 -32.77 -35.97 0.06
C THR A 216 -33.16 -37.43 -0.04
N GLU A 217 -33.12 -38.14 1.08
CA GLU A 217 -33.52 -39.55 1.17
C GLU A 217 -34.76 -39.68 2.03
N SER A 218 -35.76 -40.41 1.54
CA SER A 218 -36.93 -40.82 2.34
C SER A 218 -36.58 -42.08 3.12
N TYR A 219 -36.84 -42.08 4.42
CA TYR A 219 -36.72 -43.25 5.28
C TYR A 219 -37.99 -43.47 6.10
N TYR A 220 -38.27 -44.71 6.44
CA TYR A 220 -39.40 -45.05 7.28
C TYR A 220 -39.01 -44.94 8.77
N ASP A 221 -39.71 -44.07 9.50
CA ASP A 221 -39.51 -43.91 10.94
C ASP A 221 -40.42 -44.90 11.69
N HIS A 222 -39.83 -45.96 12.22
CA HIS A 222 -40.58 -46.99 12.96
C HIS A 222 -41.21 -46.48 14.26
N SER A 223 -40.71 -45.38 14.84
CA SER A 223 -41.24 -44.80 16.07
C SER A 223 -42.55 -44.03 15.83
N SER A 224 -42.61 -43.24 14.76
CA SER A 224 -43.81 -42.49 14.38
C SER A 224 -44.65 -43.19 13.32
N LYS A 225 -44.22 -44.35 12.82
CA LYS A 225 -44.87 -45.14 11.75
C LYS A 225 -45.13 -44.33 10.46
N THR A 226 -44.27 -43.38 10.14
CA THR A 226 -44.41 -42.47 9.00
C THR A 226 -43.14 -42.37 8.17
N TRP A 227 -43.29 -42.11 6.86
CA TRP A 227 -42.17 -41.76 6.00
C TRP A 227 -41.70 -40.34 6.32
N ARG A 228 -40.39 -40.17 6.54
CA ARG A 228 -39.74 -38.88 6.76
C ARG A 228 -38.63 -38.68 5.74
N THR A 229 -38.38 -37.44 5.37
CA THR A 229 -37.22 -37.06 4.56
C THR A 229 -36.09 -36.60 5.46
N ARG A 230 -34.86 -36.94 5.09
CA ARG A 230 -33.65 -36.32 5.66
C ARG A 230 -32.72 -35.92 4.54
N THR A 231 -32.05 -34.79 4.71
CA THR A 231 -30.97 -34.36 3.83
C THR A 231 -29.66 -35.00 4.31
N ARG A 232 -28.94 -35.66 3.40
CA ARG A 232 -27.59 -36.17 3.63
C ARG A 232 -26.64 -35.53 2.63
N ILE A 233 -25.41 -35.30 3.07
CA ILE A 233 -24.35 -34.79 2.20
C ILE A 233 -23.52 -35.98 1.72
N HIS A 234 -23.51 -36.20 0.41
CA HIS A 234 -22.66 -37.18 -0.25
C HIS A 234 -21.36 -36.50 -0.67
N TRP A 235 -20.23 -36.99 -0.17
CA TRP A 235 -18.91 -36.43 -0.42
C TRP A 235 -18.22 -37.17 -1.55
N ARG A 236 -17.68 -36.43 -2.51
CA ARG A 236 -16.84 -36.99 -3.57
C ARG A 236 -15.59 -36.14 -3.76
N TRP A 237 -14.47 -36.79 -4.07
CA TRP A 237 -13.25 -36.08 -4.41
C TRP A 237 -13.38 -35.46 -5.79
N GLU A 238 -13.15 -34.15 -5.86
CA GLU A 238 -13.04 -33.40 -7.10
C GLU A 238 -11.74 -32.62 -7.13
N SER A 239 -11.33 -32.26 -8.34
CA SER A 239 -10.18 -31.42 -8.60
C SER A 239 -10.47 -30.54 -9.80
N GLY A 240 -9.91 -29.35 -9.79
CA GLY A 240 -10.00 -28.41 -10.88
C GLY A 240 -8.70 -27.65 -11.05
N GLN A 241 -8.61 -26.94 -12.16
CA GLN A 241 -7.47 -26.10 -12.51
C GLN A 241 -8.00 -24.75 -12.94
N ILE A 242 -7.48 -23.70 -12.31
CA ILE A 242 -7.79 -22.32 -12.66
C ILE A 242 -6.54 -21.65 -13.22
N TYR A 243 -6.78 -20.69 -14.12
CA TYR A 243 -5.76 -19.77 -14.62
C TYR A 243 -6.11 -18.37 -14.16
N LEU A 244 -5.17 -17.70 -13.49
CA LEU A 244 -5.33 -16.36 -12.94
C LEU A 244 -4.16 -15.48 -13.39
N PRO A 245 -4.35 -14.60 -14.38
CA PRO A 245 -3.36 -13.58 -14.69
C PRO A 245 -3.38 -12.49 -13.61
N VAL A 246 -2.20 -12.07 -13.17
CA VAL A 246 -1.99 -10.95 -12.26
C VAL A 246 -1.32 -9.85 -13.08
N ASP A 247 -2.04 -8.75 -13.22
CA ASP A 247 -1.59 -7.52 -13.88
C ASP A 247 -1.58 -6.42 -12.82
N ASP A 248 -0.43 -5.75 -12.67
CA ASP A 248 -0.22 -4.55 -11.90
C ASP A 248 -0.52 -4.70 -10.39
N LEU A 249 -0.09 -5.81 -9.77
CA LEU A 249 -0.24 -5.96 -8.32
C LEU A 249 0.67 -4.97 -7.57
N ILE A 250 0.06 -3.92 -7.01
CA ILE A 250 0.75 -2.89 -6.24
C ILE A 250 1.07 -3.41 -4.83
N THR A 251 2.33 -3.31 -4.43
CA THR A 251 2.83 -3.56 -3.07
C THR A 251 3.65 -2.36 -2.59
N PRO A 252 3.44 -1.82 -1.38
CA PRO A 252 4.25 -0.73 -0.86
C PRO A 252 5.73 -1.13 -0.72
N GLY A 253 6.62 -0.22 -1.09
CA GLY A 253 8.06 -0.34 -0.83
C GLY A 253 8.50 0.35 0.48
N ASN A 254 7.56 0.61 1.39
CA ASN A 254 7.78 1.31 2.66
C ASN A 254 7.24 0.49 3.85
N SER A 255 7.94 0.52 4.98
CA SER A 255 7.59 -0.23 6.20
C SER A 255 7.05 0.65 7.34
N HIS A 256 7.27 1.96 7.24
CA HIS A 256 6.99 2.94 8.30
C HIS A 256 5.60 3.59 8.23
N ILE A 257 4.70 3.02 7.44
CA ILE A 257 3.35 3.56 7.21
C ILE A 257 2.31 2.50 7.48
N SER A 258 1.18 2.93 8.05
CA SER A 258 -0.02 2.10 8.16
C SER A 258 -0.44 1.56 6.79
N GLN A 259 -0.27 0.25 6.59
CA GLN A 259 -0.82 -0.44 5.42
C GLN A 259 -2.34 -0.34 5.37
N HIS A 260 -3.01 -0.23 6.53
CA HIS A 260 -4.46 -0.08 6.59
C HIS A 260 -4.92 1.23 5.94
N ILE A 261 -4.31 2.37 6.32
CA ILE A 261 -4.62 3.68 5.71
C ILE A 261 -4.22 3.68 4.24
N LEU A 262 -3.06 3.09 3.92
CA LEU A 262 -2.57 3.04 2.54
C LEU A 262 -3.52 2.27 1.61
N ASN A 263 -4.05 1.13 2.07
CA ASN A 263 -5.01 0.34 1.32
C ASN A 263 -6.34 1.07 1.09
N GLN A 264 -6.71 2.00 1.97
CA GLN A 264 -7.93 2.80 1.82
C GLN A 264 -7.80 3.94 0.79
N ILE A 265 -6.59 4.35 0.42
CA ILE A 265 -6.38 5.39 -0.62
C ILE A 265 -6.19 4.80 -2.02
N LEU A 266 -6.12 3.47 -2.16
CA LEU A 266 -6.14 2.76 -3.43
C LEU A 266 -7.51 2.89 -4.13
N PRO A 267 -7.59 2.72 -5.47
CA PRO A 267 -6.51 2.39 -6.39
C PRO A 267 -5.75 3.61 -6.93
N PHE A 268 -4.53 3.37 -7.41
CA PHE A 268 -3.84 4.26 -8.34
C PHE A 268 -4.08 3.77 -9.78
N HIS A 269 -4.30 4.68 -10.72
CA HIS A 269 -4.49 4.36 -12.13
C HIS A 269 -3.14 4.27 -12.84
N LEU A 270 -2.57 3.06 -12.90
CA LEU A 270 -1.26 2.80 -13.53
C LEU A 270 -1.25 3.00 -15.05
N SER A 271 -2.42 3.10 -15.69
CA SER A 271 -2.56 3.56 -17.09
C SER A 271 -2.09 5.01 -17.30
N GLU A 272 -1.77 5.73 -16.23
CA GLU A 272 -1.27 7.10 -16.26
C GLU A 272 0.21 7.21 -15.88
N LEU A 273 0.93 6.09 -15.82
CA LEU A 273 2.38 6.08 -15.63
C LEU A 273 3.08 6.91 -16.72
N VAL A 274 4.07 7.68 -16.27
CA VAL A 274 5.01 8.40 -17.13
C VAL A 274 6.43 7.97 -16.79
N THR A 275 7.36 8.15 -17.73
CA THR A 275 8.79 7.97 -17.47
C THR A 275 9.25 8.91 -16.35
N TYR A 276 10.14 8.42 -15.50
CA TYR A 276 10.74 9.21 -14.44
C TYR A 276 11.52 10.39 -15.04
N ALA A 277 11.29 11.58 -14.47
CA ALA A 277 12.08 12.77 -14.72
C ALA A 277 12.21 13.54 -13.40
N ALA A 278 13.42 14.01 -13.08
CA ALA A 278 13.69 14.68 -11.81
C ALA A 278 12.78 15.91 -11.62
N GLY A 279 12.44 16.62 -12.70
CA GLY A 279 11.47 17.72 -12.71
C GLY A 279 10.12 17.46 -12.01
N TYR A 280 9.66 16.20 -11.92
CA TYR A 280 8.47 15.86 -11.13
C TYR A 280 8.68 15.97 -9.63
N LEU A 281 9.91 15.85 -9.15
CA LEU A 281 10.24 15.97 -7.73
C LEU A 281 10.50 17.42 -7.31
N ALA A 282 10.53 18.38 -8.24
CA ALA A 282 10.77 19.79 -7.94
C ALA A 282 9.74 20.33 -6.94
N GLY A 283 10.19 20.70 -5.74
CA GLY A 283 9.31 21.17 -4.66
C GLY A 283 8.55 20.06 -3.90
N TRP A 284 8.73 18.79 -4.26
CA TRP A 284 8.13 17.64 -3.58
C TRP A 284 9.17 16.79 -2.85
N GLN A 285 8.69 16.12 -1.80
CA GLN A 285 9.48 15.14 -1.08
C GLN A 285 9.43 13.80 -1.81
N ALA A 286 10.44 12.95 -1.66
CA ALA A 286 10.39 11.58 -2.14
C ALA A 286 10.95 10.62 -1.09
N GLN A 287 10.44 9.40 -1.05
CA GLN A 287 10.94 8.34 -0.17
C GLN A 287 11.58 7.25 -1.03
N ALA A 288 12.77 6.80 -0.62
CA ALA A 288 13.37 5.59 -1.17
C ALA A 288 12.71 4.35 -0.57
N TYR A 289 12.75 3.22 -1.28
CA TYR A 289 12.22 1.98 -0.72
C TYR A 289 13.07 1.52 0.48
N ASP A 290 12.41 1.05 1.54
CA ASP A 290 13.05 0.36 2.67
C ASP A 290 12.82 -1.16 2.59
N ILE A 291 11.66 -1.58 2.06
CA ILE A 291 11.33 -2.97 1.73
C ILE A 291 11.98 -3.31 0.39
N GLN A 292 12.90 -4.27 0.44
CA GLN A 292 13.61 -4.76 -0.73
C GLN A 292 12.69 -5.59 -1.64
N LEU A 293 13.03 -5.66 -2.93
CA LEU A 293 12.26 -6.39 -3.94
C LEU A 293 11.90 -7.84 -3.52
N PRO A 294 12.82 -8.68 -2.96
CA PRO A 294 12.46 -10.04 -2.56
C PRO A 294 11.36 -10.09 -1.49
N ASP A 295 11.42 -9.22 -0.48
CA ASP A 295 10.45 -9.17 0.62
C ASP A 295 9.09 -8.65 0.15
N ALA A 296 9.10 -7.62 -0.71
CA ALA A 296 7.91 -7.13 -1.37
C ALA A 296 7.28 -8.22 -2.26
N TRP A 297 8.10 -9.03 -2.94
CA TRP A 297 7.61 -10.11 -3.77
C TRP A 297 6.98 -11.25 -2.97
N GLU A 298 7.56 -11.64 -1.82
CA GLU A 298 6.91 -12.61 -0.93
C GLU A 298 5.54 -12.13 -0.44
N THR A 299 5.43 -10.83 -0.11
CA THR A 299 4.15 -10.21 0.26
C THR A 299 3.16 -10.27 -0.92
N GLY A 300 3.62 -9.93 -2.13
CA GLY A 300 2.83 -10.05 -3.36
C GLY A 300 2.33 -11.49 -3.59
N LYS A 301 3.21 -12.49 -3.47
CA LYS A 301 2.86 -13.91 -3.60
C LYS A 301 1.83 -14.36 -2.56
N ALA A 302 1.89 -13.87 -1.32
CA ALA A 302 0.88 -14.18 -0.32
C ALA A 302 -0.51 -13.66 -0.74
N ILE A 303 -0.58 -12.41 -1.23
CA ILE A 303 -1.82 -11.82 -1.75
C ILE A 303 -2.35 -12.62 -2.95
N ILE A 304 -1.47 -12.97 -3.89
CA ILE A 304 -1.83 -13.74 -5.09
C ILE A 304 -2.33 -15.13 -4.72
N ARG A 305 -1.71 -15.80 -3.74
CA ARG A 305 -2.15 -17.13 -3.26
C ARG A 305 -3.53 -17.08 -2.64
N GLU A 306 -3.87 -16.06 -1.86
CA GLU A 306 -5.24 -15.91 -1.34
C GLU A 306 -6.24 -15.62 -2.46
N ARG A 307 -5.91 -14.79 -3.45
CA ARG A 307 -6.77 -14.59 -4.65
C ARG A 307 -6.97 -15.88 -5.43
N ALA A 308 -5.92 -16.66 -5.64
CA ALA A 308 -6.00 -17.96 -6.31
C ALA A 308 -6.88 -18.95 -5.53
N LYS A 309 -6.76 -18.95 -4.20
CA LYS A 309 -7.60 -19.77 -3.31
C LYS A 309 -9.07 -19.36 -3.39
N GLU A 310 -9.37 -18.06 -3.34
CA GLU A 310 -10.74 -17.54 -3.52
C GLU A 310 -11.32 -17.95 -4.89
N ALA A 311 -10.51 -17.86 -5.95
CA ALA A 311 -10.91 -18.30 -7.28
C ALA A 311 -11.15 -19.83 -7.36
N CYS A 312 -10.33 -20.64 -6.67
CA CYS A 312 -10.56 -22.09 -6.57
C CYS A 312 -11.85 -22.40 -5.81
N TYR A 313 -12.14 -21.67 -4.72
CA TYR A 313 -13.41 -21.82 -4.00
C TYR A 313 -14.62 -21.44 -4.86
N ALA A 314 -14.48 -20.43 -5.71
CA ALA A 314 -15.53 -20.01 -6.64
C ALA A 314 -15.76 -21.01 -7.80
N ASP A 315 -14.74 -21.78 -8.18
CA ASP A 315 -14.81 -22.85 -9.18
C ASP A 315 -15.56 -24.10 -8.65
N ILE A 316 -15.57 -24.32 -7.34
CA ILE A 316 -16.25 -25.46 -6.72
C ILE A 316 -17.78 -25.25 -6.76
N PRO A 317 -18.57 -26.20 -7.29
CA PRO A 317 -20.00 -26.01 -7.54
C PRO A 317 -20.90 -26.08 -6.29
N SER A 318 -20.34 -26.32 -5.11
CA SER A 318 -21.08 -26.49 -3.84
C SER A 318 -20.42 -25.74 -2.69
N SER A 319 -21.23 -25.27 -1.74
CA SER A 319 -20.76 -24.64 -0.50
C SER A 319 -20.27 -25.65 0.55
N HIS A 320 -20.61 -26.94 0.39
CA HIS A 320 -20.15 -28.00 1.29
C HIS A 320 -18.77 -28.49 0.85
N ILE A 321 -17.72 -27.97 1.48
CA ILE A 321 -16.33 -28.24 1.10
C ILE A 321 -15.55 -28.71 2.32
N ARG A 322 -14.76 -29.77 2.17
CA ARG A 322 -13.79 -30.20 3.20
C ARG A 322 -12.51 -30.77 2.56
N ASN A 323 -11.46 -30.88 3.37
CA ASN A 323 -10.16 -31.40 2.93
C ASN A 323 -9.63 -30.70 1.66
N PHE A 324 -9.84 -29.38 1.59
CA PHE A 324 -9.36 -28.55 0.49
C PHE A 324 -7.83 -28.47 0.51
N SER A 325 -7.25 -28.62 -0.67
CA SER A 325 -5.83 -28.45 -0.94
C SER A 325 -5.65 -27.73 -2.27
N MET A 326 -4.62 -26.90 -2.37
CA MET A 326 -4.30 -26.15 -3.57
C MET A 326 -2.79 -26.09 -3.75
N GLN A 327 -2.34 -26.22 -4.99
CA GLN A 327 -1.01 -25.87 -5.43
C GLN A 327 -1.12 -24.73 -6.45
N ALA A 328 -0.33 -23.68 -6.27
CA ALA A 328 -0.28 -22.54 -7.18
C ALA A 328 1.14 -22.40 -7.75
N ASP A 329 1.25 -22.52 -9.07
CA ASP A 329 2.49 -22.36 -9.81
C ASP A 329 2.52 -20.96 -10.44
N PHE A 330 3.67 -20.30 -10.34
CA PHE A 330 3.90 -18.93 -10.81
C PHE A 330 4.77 -18.99 -12.07
N ALA A 331 4.40 -18.22 -13.09
CA ALA A 331 5.11 -18.10 -14.36
C ALA A 331 5.11 -16.64 -14.83
N ASP A 332 6.02 -16.31 -15.75
CA ASP A 332 6.15 -14.98 -16.37
C ASP A 332 6.21 -13.84 -15.33
N GLU A 333 6.98 -14.07 -14.27
CA GLU A 333 7.12 -13.12 -13.15
C GLU A 333 7.92 -11.89 -13.59
N SER A 334 7.33 -10.71 -13.43
CA SER A 334 7.98 -9.45 -13.72
C SER A 334 7.69 -8.40 -12.64
N TRP A 335 8.49 -7.33 -12.62
CA TRP A 335 8.33 -6.25 -11.65
C TRP A 335 8.63 -4.87 -12.21
N ARG A 336 8.05 -3.83 -11.59
CA ARG A 336 8.45 -2.43 -11.79
C ARG A 336 8.63 -1.73 -10.44
N TYR A 337 9.61 -0.82 -10.39
CA TYR A 337 9.76 0.14 -9.29
C TYR A 337 9.17 1.49 -9.71
N VAL A 338 8.12 1.92 -9.03
CA VAL A 338 7.37 3.14 -9.36
C VAL A 338 7.21 4.06 -8.16
N LEU A 339 7.09 5.36 -8.42
CA LEU A 339 6.70 6.33 -7.40
C LEU A 339 5.26 6.77 -7.56
N LEU A 340 4.48 6.68 -6.48
CA LEU A 340 3.08 7.10 -6.48
C LEU A 340 2.90 8.38 -5.64
N PRO A 341 2.05 9.33 -6.11
CA PRO A 341 1.89 10.63 -5.48
C PRO A 341 0.93 10.52 -4.30
N ILE A 342 1.39 10.84 -3.09
CA ILE A 342 0.59 10.83 -1.87
C ILE A 342 0.75 12.16 -1.16
N TYR A 343 -0.35 12.71 -0.66
CA TYR A 343 -0.29 13.76 0.34
C TYR A 343 -0.40 13.16 1.73
N LEU A 344 0.45 13.61 2.64
CA LEU A 344 0.49 13.15 4.01
C LEU A 344 0.42 14.37 4.95
N ALA A 345 -0.44 14.27 5.95
CA ALA A 345 -0.46 15.22 7.05
C ALA A 345 -0.60 14.47 8.38
N ALA A 346 0.22 14.87 9.34
CA ALA A 346 0.06 14.49 10.73
C ALA A 346 -0.50 15.70 11.50
N TYR A 347 -1.55 15.49 12.28
CA TYR A 347 -2.18 16.52 13.10
C TYR A 347 -2.30 16.06 14.55
N LYS A 348 -2.34 17.01 15.47
CA LYS A 348 -2.47 16.73 16.91
C LYS A 348 -3.88 17.04 17.39
N PHE A 349 -4.47 16.13 18.14
CA PHE A 349 -5.74 16.33 18.84
C PHE A 349 -5.66 15.70 20.22
N ASP A 350 -5.96 16.46 21.27
CA ASP A 350 -5.88 16.01 22.67
C ASP A 350 -4.55 15.31 23.01
N ASN A 351 -3.44 15.96 22.64
CA ASN A 351 -2.06 15.50 22.83
C ASN A 351 -1.71 14.15 22.15
N ARG A 352 -2.58 13.63 21.27
CA ARG A 352 -2.32 12.46 20.42
C ARG A 352 -2.07 12.90 18.97
N VAL A 353 -1.21 12.19 18.26
CA VAL A 353 -0.92 12.41 16.84
C VAL A 353 -1.81 11.49 16.02
N PHE A 354 -2.41 12.02 14.98
CA PHE A 354 -3.23 11.29 14.02
C PHE A 354 -2.70 11.57 12.61
N GLN A 355 -2.84 10.59 11.71
CA GLN A 355 -2.40 10.71 10.33
C GLN A 355 -3.57 10.75 9.35
N VAL A 356 -3.42 11.55 8.30
CA VAL A 356 -4.28 11.55 7.12
C VAL A 356 -3.44 11.42 5.86
N MET A 357 -3.93 10.61 4.93
CA MET A 357 -3.35 10.41 3.61
C MET A 357 -4.37 10.77 2.55
N VAL A 358 -3.88 11.36 1.46
CA VAL A 358 -4.68 11.60 0.27
C VAL A 358 -3.95 11.06 -0.95
N ASN A 359 -4.65 10.29 -1.76
CA ASN A 359 -4.17 9.88 -3.07
C ASN A 359 -3.98 11.14 -3.95
N GLY A 360 -2.74 11.44 -4.34
CA GLY A 360 -2.39 12.64 -5.11
C GLY A 360 -2.88 12.61 -6.56
N GLN A 361 -3.37 11.47 -7.05
CA GLN A 361 -3.97 11.28 -8.36
C GLN A 361 -5.50 11.42 -8.32
N THR A 362 -6.16 10.74 -7.38
CA THR A 362 -7.64 10.63 -7.34
C THR A 362 -8.29 11.56 -6.32
N GLY A 363 -7.55 12.00 -5.30
CA GLY A 363 -8.08 12.79 -4.18
C GLY A 363 -8.81 11.96 -3.12
N THR A 364 -8.75 10.62 -3.19
CA THR A 364 -9.31 9.73 -2.14
C THR A 364 -8.59 9.98 -0.82
N ILE A 365 -9.36 10.18 0.26
CA ILE A 365 -8.86 10.51 1.60
C ILE A 365 -9.09 9.34 2.55
N ALA A 366 -8.04 8.94 3.26
CA ALA A 366 -8.11 8.00 4.36
C ALA A 366 -7.24 8.47 5.52
N GLY A 367 -7.50 7.98 6.71
CA GLY A 367 -6.70 8.34 7.88
C GLY A 367 -7.43 8.04 9.17
N GLN A 368 -6.77 8.40 10.26
CA GLN A 368 -7.28 8.23 11.60
C GLN A 368 -8.11 9.42 12.02
N LYS A 369 -9.01 9.18 12.98
CA LYS A 369 -9.79 10.23 13.63
C LYS A 369 -9.97 9.91 15.10
N PRO A 370 -9.83 10.89 16.01
CA PRO A 370 -10.16 10.70 17.41
C PRO A 370 -11.64 10.33 17.56
N VAL A 371 -11.93 9.44 18.51
CA VAL A 371 -13.28 9.00 18.82
C VAL A 371 -13.79 9.71 20.07
N ALA A 372 -14.99 10.26 19.97
CA ALA A 372 -15.74 10.75 21.12
C ALA A 372 -16.37 9.55 21.85
N TRP A 373 -15.58 8.86 22.69
CA TRP A 373 -15.97 7.61 23.35
C TRP A 373 -17.28 7.70 24.15
N TRP A 374 -17.60 8.87 24.71
CA TRP A 374 -18.88 9.08 25.39
C TRP A 374 -20.09 8.92 24.45
N LYS A 375 -20.00 9.36 23.17
CA LYS A 375 -21.05 9.16 22.15
C LYS A 375 -21.23 7.68 21.86
N VAL A 376 -20.13 6.93 21.78
CA VAL A 376 -20.13 5.48 21.56
C VAL A 376 -20.78 4.74 22.74
N TRP A 377 -20.38 5.05 23.97
CA TRP A 377 -20.94 4.43 25.17
C TRP A 377 -22.44 4.72 25.34
N LEU A 378 -22.88 5.95 25.05
CA LEU A 378 -24.30 6.29 25.04
C LEU A 378 -25.07 5.46 24.00
N ALA A 379 -24.54 5.28 22.80
CA ALA A 379 -25.20 4.50 21.77
C ALA A 379 -25.23 2.99 22.12
N ILE A 380 -24.17 2.46 22.71
CA ILE A 380 -24.13 1.08 23.23
C ILE A 380 -25.18 0.92 24.34
N GLY A 381 -25.25 1.85 25.29
CA GLY A 381 -26.27 1.85 26.33
C GLY A 381 -27.68 1.89 25.75
N ALA A 382 -27.92 2.75 24.76
CA ALA A 382 -29.21 2.84 24.07
C ALA A 382 -29.59 1.52 23.37
N LEU A 383 -28.64 0.86 22.71
CA LEU A 383 -28.85 -0.43 22.03
C LEU A 383 -29.20 -1.57 23.00
N LEU A 384 -28.60 -1.59 24.18
CA LEU A 384 -28.81 -2.64 25.18
C LEU A 384 -30.03 -2.38 26.08
N SER A 385 -30.45 -1.11 26.21
CA SER A 385 -31.52 -0.72 27.13
C SER A 385 -32.86 -1.45 26.91
N PRO A 386 -33.36 -1.71 25.68
CA PRO A 386 -34.66 -2.39 25.50
C PRO A 386 -34.63 -3.83 26.02
N GLY A 387 -33.53 -4.56 25.79
CA GLY A 387 -33.36 -5.93 26.27
C GLY A 387 -33.28 -5.99 27.80
N ILE A 388 -32.54 -5.07 28.41
CA ILE A 388 -32.42 -4.96 29.87
C ILE A 388 -33.77 -4.59 30.51
N LEU A 389 -34.49 -3.62 29.96
CA LEU A 389 -35.80 -3.20 30.48
C LEU A 389 -36.84 -4.33 30.41
N LEU A 390 -36.91 -5.04 29.28
CA LEU A 390 -37.79 -6.22 29.17
C LEU A 390 -37.37 -7.34 30.12
N GLY A 391 -36.07 -7.52 30.36
CA GLY A 391 -35.54 -8.43 31.36
C GLY A 391 -36.00 -8.09 32.78
N LEU A 392 -35.86 -6.81 33.16
CA LEU A 392 -36.26 -6.28 34.47
C LEU A 392 -37.77 -6.34 34.70
N ILE A 393 -38.59 -6.19 33.66
CA ILE A 393 -40.06 -6.32 33.74
C ILE A 393 -40.46 -7.81 33.75
N GLY A 394 -39.80 -8.63 32.93
CA GLY A 394 -40.13 -10.04 32.79
C GLY A 394 -39.79 -10.88 34.02
N LEU A 395 -38.71 -10.56 34.73
CA LEU A 395 -38.28 -11.34 35.91
C LEU A 395 -39.30 -11.32 37.07
N PRO A 396 -39.86 -10.17 37.51
CA PRO A 396 -40.95 -10.15 38.49
C PRO A 396 -42.23 -10.83 37.99
N LEU A 397 -42.59 -10.65 36.71
CA LEU A 397 -43.78 -11.27 36.11
C LEU A 397 -43.66 -12.79 35.99
N LEU A 398 -42.45 -13.31 35.89
CA LEU A 398 -42.19 -14.76 35.93
C LEU A 398 -42.58 -15.31 37.32
N LEU A 399 -42.12 -14.63 38.38
CA LEU A 399 -42.41 -15.00 39.77
C LEU A 399 -43.91 -14.85 40.13
N ALA A 400 -44.62 -13.94 39.47
CA ALA A 400 -46.03 -13.62 39.73
C ALA A 400 -47.06 -14.47 38.96
N GLY A 401 -46.63 -15.53 38.25
CA GLY A 401 -47.57 -16.43 37.54
C GLY A 401 -47.10 -16.93 36.17
N GLY A 402 -45.80 -16.91 35.87
CA GLY A 402 -45.24 -17.50 34.65
C GLY A 402 -45.43 -16.69 33.36
N ILE A 403 -46.16 -15.57 33.40
CA ILE A 403 -46.42 -14.70 32.23
C ILE A 403 -45.13 -13.99 31.78
N GLY A 404 -44.13 -13.88 32.67
CA GLY A 404 -42.83 -13.25 32.38
C GLY A 404 -41.94 -13.96 31.36
N VAL A 405 -42.26 -15.18 30.92
CA VAL A 405 -41.44 -15.93 29.95
C VAL A 405 -41.31 -15.20 28.60
N LEU A 406 -42.42 -14.64 28.10
CA LEU A 406 -42.43 -13.90 26.82
C LEU A 406 -41.56 -12.64 26.84
N PRO A 407 -41.69 -11.70 27.81
CA PRO A 407 -40.83 -10.54 27.87
C PRO A 407 -39.36 -10.89 28.17
N LEU A 408 -39.08 -11.94 28.95
CA LEU A 408 -37.69 -12.41 29.15
C LEU A 408 -37.07 -12.93 27.84
N PHE A 409 -37.82 -13.72 27.07
CA PHE A 409 -37.34 -14.25 25.79
C PHE A 409 -37.14 -13.15 24.75
N ALA A 410 -38.11 -12.23 24.61
CA ALA A 410 -37.97 -11.06 23.74
C ALA A 410 -36.81 -10.15 24.19
N GLY A 411 -36.67 -9.93 25.50
CA GLY A 411 -35.56 -9.18 26.07
C GLY A 411 -34.20 -9.81 25.77
N PHE A 412 -34.09 -11.13 25.88
CA PHE A 412 -32.88 -11.88 25.53
C PHE A 412 -32.52 -11.72 24.05
N ILE A 413 -33.48 -11.87 23.13
CA ILE A 413 -33.25 -11.67 21.69
C ILE A 413 -32.75 -10.25 21.41
N LEU A 414 -33.41 -9.23 21.98
CA LEU A 414 -33.00 -7.84 21.80
C LEU A 414 -31.61 -7.55 22.39
N LEU A 415 -31.24 -8.18 23.51
CA LEU A 415 -29.93 -8.05 24.10
C LEU A 415 -28.85 -8.71 23.22
N VAL A 416 -29.12 -9.88 22.65
CA VAL A 416 -28.20 -10.54 21.69
C VAL A 416 -28.00 -9.67 20.45
N ILE A 417 -29.08 -9.20 19.83
CA ILE A 417 -29.01 -8.33 18.63
C ILE A 417 -28.29 -7.02 18.98
N GLY A 418 -28.68 -6.37 20.07
CA GLY A 418 -28.06 -5.14 20.57
C GLY A 418 -26.58 -5.33 20.87
N GLY A 419 -26.19 -6.47 21.44
CA GLY A 419 -24.81 -6.84 21.72
C GLY A 419 -23.97 -7.00 20.46
N ILE A 420 -24.49 -7.65 19.42
CA ILE A 420 -23.81 -7.80 18.12
C ILE A 420 -23.60 -6.42 17.47
N ILE A 421 -24.62 -5.56 17.46
CA ILE A 421 -24.52 -4.22 16.91
C ILE A 421 -23.54 -3.36 17.72
N ALA A 422 -23.62 -3.42 19.06
CA ALA A 422 -22.72 -2.72 19.96
C ALA A 422 -21.26 -3.15 19.76
N PHE A 423 -21.01 -4.45 19.57
CA PHE A 423 -19.68 -4.98 19.28
C PHE A 423 -19.14 -4.45 17.94
N ASN A 424 -19.95 -4.48 16.89
CA ASN A 424 -19.56 -3.93 15.59
C ASN A 424 -19.30 -2.42 15.66
N LEU A 425 -20.13 -1.67 16.40
CA LEU A 425 -19.94 -0.24 16.61
C LEU A 425 -18.64 0.06 17.37
N TYR A 426 -18.38 -0.68 18.45
CA TYR A 426 -17.15 -0.56 19.24
C TYR A 426 -15.92 -0.86 18.38
N ARG A 427 -15.97 -1.95 17.59
CA ARG A 427 -14.88 -2.32 16.68
C ARG A 427 -14.62 -1.21 15.65
N LYS A 428 -15.67 -0.70 14.99
CA LYS A 428 -15.55 0.38 14.01
C LYS A 428 -15.00 1.67 14.61
N ALA A 429 -15.42 2.02 15.83
CA ALA A 429 -14.89 3.17 16.55
C ALA A 429 -13.39 2.96 16.82
N ARG A 430 -13.00 1.78 17.32
CA ARG A 430 -11.61 1.47 17.65
C ARG A 430 -10.70 1.43 16.41
N GLU A 431 -11.18 0.86 15.31
CA GLU A 431 -10.49 0.89 14.01
C GLU A 431 -10.24 2.32 13.51
N SER A 432 -11.11 3.27 13.84
CA SER A 432 -10.93 4.67 13.44
C SER A 432 -9.78 5.40 14.17
N GLU A 433 -9.38 4.94 15.36
CA GLU A 433 -8.21 5.46 16.09
C GLU A 433 -6.94 4.63 15.85
N ALA A 434 -7.06 3.44 15.26
CA ALA A 434 -5.96 2.49 15.15
C ALA A 434 -4.96 2.87 14.05
N ASP A 435 -3.68 2.57 14.31
CA ASP A 435 -2.58 2.60 13.35
C ASP A 435 -2.68 1.45 12.34
#